data_AF-A0A922L9H1-F1
#
_entry.id   AF-A0A922L9H1-F1
#
_cell.length_a   1.000
_cell.length_b   1.000
_cell.length_c   1.000
_cell.angle_alpha   90.00
_cell.angle_beta   90.00
_cell.angle_gamma   90.00
#
_symmetry.space_group_name_H-M   'P 1'
#
loop_
_entity.id
_entity.type
_entity.pdbx_description
1 polymer ?
#
loop_
_entity_poly.entity_id
_entity_poly.type
_entity_poly.pdbx_seq_one_letter_code
_entity_poly.pdbx_strand_id
1 'polypeptide(L)'
;MSCIFHQIFTFNNLIALFVIIILSVLFISILIRLTTSPYPRIIIHKDERYYLDPISGERHPLPQLGTIFLSKKHSVTYQDIQPSTLYLSVIVPAYNEQNRLPTMLDEAIDYLEQQSYKYEIIIVDDGSRDKTTQIALGYVQKYGTEKIRKNFGNGFDAQMFPIAIGSRAHLEQESIAQRSLFRTILMWGFHFIVWLLTVKSAHDTQCGFKMFPRTIAQILFTHTHIERWAFDVELLLLAERLRLPIGEIPVEWTEIEGSKIVPVFSWLQMGIDVSLIFWNYTIGAYRYPKAPFEKIYGIMIQQQLL
;
A
#
# COMPACT_ATOMS: atom_id res chain seq x y z
N MET A 1 53.05 -26.49 20.67
CA MET A 1 51.99 -26.11 21.64
C MET A 1 51.45 -24.70 21.39
N SER A 2 52.28 -23.64 21.39
CA SER A 2 51.86 -22.22 21.25
C SER A 2 50.81 -21.95 20.16
N CYS A 3 51.04 -22.39 18.92
CA CYS A 3 50.11 -22.14 17.80
C CYS A 3 48.70 -22.75 18.03
N ILE A 4 48.62 -23.97 18.55
CA ILE A 4 47.35 -24.65 18.89
C ILE A 4 46.63 -23.89 20.01
N PHE A 5 47.36 -23.44 21.03
CA PHE A 5 46.81 -22.66 22.14
C PHE A 5 46.23 -21.31 21.65
N HIS A 6 46.93 -20.64 20.73
CA HIS A 6 46.44 -19.42 20.09
C HIS A 6 45.18 -19.67 19.23
N GLN A 7 45.13 -20.76 18.45
CA GLN A 7 43.96 -21.12 17.65
C GLN A 7 42.73 -21.38 18.53
N ILE A 8 42.88 -22.16 19.61
CA ILE A 8 41.80 -22.42 20.59
C ILE A 8 41.33 -21.11 21.24
N PHE A 9 42.25 -20.23 21.64
CA PHE A 9 41.89 -18.92 22.21
C PHE A 9 41.09 -18.06 21.22
N THR A 10 41.52 -17.95 19.96
CA THR A 10 40.78 -17.21 18.92
C THR A 10 39.42 -17.84 18.61
N PHE A 11 39.30 -19.16 18.65
CA PHE A 11 38.03 -19.88 18.41
C PHE A 11 37.04 -19.63 19.55
N ASN A 12 37.48 -19.71 20.81
CA ASN A 12 36.66 -19.40 21.97
C ASN A 12 36.19 -17.93 21.97
N ASN A 13 37.07 -16.99 21.57
CA ASN A 13 36.70 -15.57 21.45
C ASN A 13 35.67 -15.33 20.33
N LEU A 14 35.76 -16.06 19.21
CA LEU A 14 34.77 -16.00 18.13
C LEU A 14 33.40 -16.55 18.58
N ILE A 15 33.38 -17.65 19.33
CA ILE A 15 32.15 -18.20 19.94
C ILE A 15 31.55 -17.19 20.93
N ALA A 16 32.38 -16.59 21.81
CA ALA A 16 31.91 -15.59 22.77
C ALA A 16 31.29 -14.36 22.06
N LEU A 17 31.93 -13.87 21.00
CA LEU A 17 31.38 -12.79 20.17
C LEU A 17 30.04 -13.18 19.53
N PHE A 18 29.93 -14.39 18.97
CA PHE A 18 28.69 -14.89 18.37
C PHE A 18 27.54 -15.02 19.39
N VAL A 19 27.84 -15.51 20.60
CA VAL A 19 26.88 -15.57 21.72
C VAL A 19 26.46 -14.16 22.16
N ILE A 20 27.38 -13.21 22.27
CA ILE A 20 27.07 -11.81 22.59
C ILE A 20 26.13 -11.22 21.52
N ILE A 21 26.42 -11.44 20.22
CA ILE A 21 25.56 -10.97 19.12
C ILE A 21 24.14 -11.56 19.23
N ILE A 22 24.01 -12.88 19.46
CA ILE A 22 22.70 -13.53 19.65
C ILE A 22 21.95 -12.93 20.85
N LEU A 23 22.61 -12.79 22.01
CA LEU A 23 21.99 -12.22 23.20
C LEU A 23 21.58 -10.76 23.00
N SER A 24 22.39 -9.95 22.30
CA SER A 24 22.03 -8.58 21.92
C SER A 24 20.82 -8.54 20.99
N VAL A 25 20.77 -9.40 19.96
CA VAL A 25 19.63 -9.50 19.03
C VAL A 25 18.35 -9.94 19.74
N LEU A 26 18.43 -10.90 20.66
CA LEU A 26 17.29 -11.33 21.48
C LEU A 26 16.81 -10.22 22.44
N PHE A 27 17.74 -9.52 23.10
CA PHE A 27 17.41 -8.40 23.97
C PHE A 27 16.74 -7.24 23.20
N ILE A 28 17.27 -6.89 22.03
CA ILE A 28 16.68 -5.88 21.13
C ILE A 28 15.30 -6.35 20.64
N SER A 29 15.12 -7.63 20.30
CA SER A 29 13.81 -8.19 19.92
C SER A 29 12.77 -8.06 21.03
N ILE A 30 13.16 -8.36 22.27
CA ILE A 30 12.29 -8.21 23.45
C ILE A 30 11.95 -6.73 23.67
N LEU A 31 12.94 -5.83 23.59
CA LEU A 31 12.73 -4.39 23.76
C LEU A 31 11.78 -3.82 22.70
N ILE A 32 11.96 -4.17 21.42
CA ILE A 32 11.06 -3.77 20.33
C ILE A 32 9.65 -4.32 20.59
N ARG A 33 9.49 -5.62 20.87
CA ARG A 33 8.18 -6.24 21.14
C ARG A 33 7.45 -5.61 22.34
N LEU A 34 8.17 -5.07 23.33
CA LEU A 34 7.59 -4.41 24.51
C LEU A 34 7.31 -2.91 24.33
N THR A 35 7.96 -2.23 23.37
CA THR A 35 7.82 -0.77 23.17
C THR A 35 7.04 -0.39 21.91
N THR A 36 7.05 -1.24 20.88
CA THR A 36 6.27 -1.06 19.64
C THR A 36 4.77 -1.16 19.89
N SER A 37 4.00 -0.24 19.32
CA SER A 37 2.53 -0.34 19.30
C SER A 37 2.12 -1.44 18.32
N PRO A 38 1.29 -2.43 18.71
CA PRO A 38 1.06 -3.64 17.89
C PRO A 38 0.12 -3.47 16.70
N TYR A 39 -0.40 -2.26 16.52
CA TYR A 39 -1.27 -1.82 15.43
C TYR A 39 -0.87 -0.36 15.10
N PRO A 40 -1.09 0.12 13.87
CA PRO A 40 -0.71 1.47 13.47
C PRO A 40 -1.51 2.56 14.21
N ARG A 41 -0.96 3.77 14.22
CA ARG A 41 -1.58 4.95 14.82
C ARG A 41 -2.09 5.88 13.73
N ILE A 42 -3.25 5.56 13.17
CA ILE A 42 -3.90 6.39 12.14
C ILE A 42 -4.20 7.78 12.72
N ILE A 43 -3.53 8.80 12.21
CA ILE A 43 -3.78 10.21 12.50
C ILE A 43 -4.45 10.79 11.28
N ILE A 44 -5.68 11.30 11.44
CA ILE A 44 -6.43 11.96 10.37
C ILE A 44 -6.49 13.46 10.73
N HIS A 45 -5.83 14.29 9.92
CA HIS A 45 -5.82 15.74 10.06
C HIS A 45 -7.23 16.32 9.87
N LYS A 46 -7.46 17.55 10.32
CA LYS A 46 -8.80 18.17 10.27
C LYS A 46 -9.25 18.41 8.84
N ASP A 47 -8.34 18.83 7.96
CA ASP A 47 -8.62 19.14 6.57
C ASP A 47 -8.95 17.89 5.74
N GLU A 48 -8.30 16.76 6.00
CA GLU A 48 -8.51 15.47 5.30
C GLU A 48 -9.92 14.88 5.46
N ARG A 49 -10.71 15.43 6.38
CA ARG A 49 -12.10 15.03 6.64
C ARG A 49 -13.08 15.72 5.70
N TYR A 50 -12.64 16.64 4.86
CA TYR A 50 -13.49 17.47 4.01
C TYR A 50 -12.89 17.64 2.61
N TYR A 51 -13.72 17.47 1.58
CA TYR A 51 -13.38 17.94 0.23
C TYR A 51 -13.91 19.37 0.03
N LEU A 52 -13.24 20.13 -0.83
CA LEU A 52 -13.71 21.42 -1.31
C LEU A 52 -14.64 21.20 -2.51
N ASP A 53 -15.84 21.79 -2.48
CA ASP A 53 -16.63 21.99 -3.69
C ASP A 53 -16.19 23.31 -4.37
N PRO A 54 -15.61 23.27 -5.59
CA PRO A 54 -15.23 24.48 -6.32
C PRO A 54 -16.39 25.17 -7.06
N ILE A 55 -17.62 24.69 -6.91
CA ILE A 55 -18.84 25.31 -7.46
C ILE A 55 -19.51 26.18 -6.39
N SER A 56 -19.80 25.64 -5.20
CA SER A 56 -20.31 26.43 -4.06
C SER A 56 -19.24 27.20 -3.29
N GLY A 57 -17.99 26.72 -3.31
CA GLY A 57 -16.91 27.17 -2.43
C GLY A 57 -16.96 26.57 -1.02
N GLU A 58 -17.95 25.73 -0.70
CA GLU A 58 -18.09 25.12 0.63
C GLU A 58 -17.18 23.89 0.82
N ARG A 59 -16.95 23.52 2.09
CA ARG A 59 -16.28 22.29 2.48
C ARG A 59 -17.29 21.27 2.97
N HIS A 60 -17.49 20.21 2.21
CA HIS A 60 -18.38 19.11 2.59
C HIS A 60 -17.57 17.97 3.22
N PRO A 61 -18.13 17.24 4.21
CA PRO A 61 -17.45 16.10 4.81
C PRO A 61 -17.21 15.03 3.74
N LEU A 62 -16.00 14.47 3.69
CA LEU A 62 -15.70 13.32 2.84
C LEU A 62 -16.63 12.15 3.25
N PRO A 63 -17.27 11.43 2.30
CA PRO A 63 -18.13 10.30 2.61
C PRO A 63 -17.41 9.24 3.45
N GLN A 64 -17.68 9.18 4.75
CA GLN A 64 -16.94 8.32 5.67
C GLN A 64 -17.27 6.85 5.37
N LEU A 65 -16.26 6.12 4.88
CA LEU A 65 -16.35 4.75 4.38
C LEU A 65 -16.87 3.75 5.44
N GLY A 66 -16.66 4.07 6.71
CA GLY A 66 -17.18 3.38 7.89
C GLY A 66 -16.63 4.03 9.16
N THR A 67 -17.31 3.85 10.29
CA THR A 67 -16.87 4.38 11.59
C THR A 67 -15.56 3.76 12.09
N ILE A 68 -15.10 2.68 11.46
CA ILE A 68 -13.85 1.94 11.72
C ILE A 68 -12.66 2.91 11.89
N PHE A 69 -12.43 3.81 10.93
CA PHE A 69 -11.30 4.76 10.91
C PHE A 69 -11.33 5.81 12.03
N LEU A 70 -12.49 6.01 12.67
CA LEU A 70 -12.65 6.91 13.83
C LEU A 70 -12.73 6.13 15.16
N SER A 71 -13.04 4.83 15.09
CA SER A 71 -13.11 3.96 16.25
C SER A 71 -11.71 3.52 16.67
N LYS A 72 -11.41 3.55 17.96
CA LYS A 72 -10.19 2.94 18.52
C LYS A 72 -10.31 1.40 18.63
N LYS A 73 -11.12 0.77 17.77
CA LYS A 73 -11.36 -0.69 17.76
C LYS A 73 -10.32 -1.37 16.86
N HIS A 74 -9.37 -2.09 17.46
CA HIS A 74 -8.47 -2.98 16.73
C HIS A 74 -9.11 -4.34 16.38
N SER A 75 -10.40 -4.34 16.03
CA SER A 75 -11.20 -5.51 15.67
C SER A 75 -12.46 -5.03 14.97
N VAL A 76 -12.58 -5.33 13.67
CA VAL A 76 -13.71 -4.91 12.82
C VAL A 76 -14.83 -5.94 12.92
N THR A 77 -16.04 -5.50 13.26
CA THR A 77 -17.25 -6.32 13.17
C THR A 77 -18.00 -6.01 11.88
N TYR A 78 -18.85 -6.94 11.42
CA TYR A 78 -19.67 -6.71 10.21
C TYR A 78 -20.58 -5.48 10.34
N GLN A 79 -21.03 -5.18 11.56
CA GLN A 79 -21.84 -4.01 11.89
C GLN A 79 -21.08 -2.68 11.82
N ASP A 80 -19.74 -2.69 11.83
CA ASP A 80 -18.93 -1.48 11.62
C ASP A 80 -18.78 -1.11 10.13
N ILE A 81 -19.18 -2.02 9.23
CA ILE A 81 -19.12 -1.88 7.77
C ILE A 81 -20.42 -1.25 7.28
N GLN A 82 -20.36 -0.10 6.62
CA GLN A 82 -21.53 0.58 6.07
C GLN A 82 -21.72 0.25 4.57
N PRO A 83 -22.98 0.11 4.08
CA PRO A 83 -23.24 -0.18 2.68
C PRO A 83 -22.83 0.99 1.77
N SER A 84 -22.29 0.69 0.59
CA SER A 84 -21.93 1.69 -0.42
C SER A 84 -23.14 2.10 -1.27
N THR A 85 -23.12 3.35 -1.76
CA THR A 85 -24.05 3.86 -2.78
C THR A 85 -23.43 3.91 -4.19
N LEU A 86 -22.15 3.55 -4.32
CA LEU A 86 -21.35 3.54 -5.54
C LEU A 86 -20.69 2.17 -5.77
N TYR A 87 -20.44 1.85 -7.04
CA TYR A 87 -19.82 0.59 -7.52
C TYR A 87 -18.36 0.75 -7.96
N LEU A 88 -17.80 1.96 -7.95
CA LEU A 88 -16.34 2.15 -8.03
C LEU A 88 -15.94 3.49 -7.40
N SER A 89 -14.84 3.54 -6.66
CA SER A 89 -14.11 4.80 -6.43
C SER A 89 -12.68 4.62 -6.95
N VAL A 90 -12.25 5.49 -7.86
CA VAL A 90 -10.89 5.48 -8.41
C VAL A 90 -10.03 6.46 -7.61
N ILE A 91 -9.08 5.95 -6.82
CA ILE A 91 -8.16 6.78 -6.03
C ILE A 91 -6.98 7.20 -6.92
N VAL A 92 -6.76 8.51 -7.06
CA VAL A 92 -5.67 9.07 -7.89
C VAL A 92 -4.72 9.88 -7.00
N PRO A 93 -3.61 9.30 -6.51
CA PRO A 93 -2.58 10.07 -5.81
C PRO A 93 -1.81 10.96 -6.81
N ALA A 94 -1.89 12.28 -6.61
CA ALA A 94 -1.33 13.28 -7.51
C ALA A 94 -0.40 14.24 -6.76
N TYR A 95 0.91 14.17 -7.04
CA TYR A 95 1.89 15.12 -6.50
C TYR A 95 2.83 15.64 -7.60
N ASN A 96 2.66 16.91 -8.00
CA ASN A 96 3.33 17.51 -9.16
C ASN A 96 3.13 16.71 -10.46
N GLU A 97 1.87 16.48 -10.82
CA GLU A 97 1.42 15.66 -11.95
C GLU A 97 0.74 16.50 -13.05
N GLN A 98 0.96 17.82 -13.11
CA GLN A 98 0.19 18.72 -14.00
C GLN A 98 0.18 18.33 -15.49
N ASN A 99 1.21 17.62 -15.96
CA ASN A 99 1.36 17.20 -17.36
C ASN A 99 0.77 15.80 -17.63
N ARG A 100 0.47 15.01 -16.58
CA ARG A 100 0.07 13.59 -16.65
C ARG A 100 -1.36 13.36 -16.17
N LEU A 101 -1.81 14.16 -15.19
CA LEU A 101 -3.15 14.09 -14.63
C LEU A 101 -4.27 14.34 -15.68
N PRO A 102 -4.17 15.29 -16.65
CA PRO A 102 -5.24 15.52 -17.61
C PRO A 102 -5.56 14.30 -18.48
N THR A 103 -4.54 13.75 -19.16
CA THR A 103 -4.67 12.60 -20.07
C THR A 103 -5.26 11.38 -19.36
N MET A 104 -4.73 11.05 -18.18
CA MET A 104 -5.23 9.92 -17.38
C MET A 104 -6.68 10.14 -16.91
N LEU A 105 -7.06 11.37 -16.54
CA LEU A 105 -8.45 11.67 -16.17
C LEU A 105 -9.40 11.59 -17.36
N ASP A 106 -9.04 12.15 -18.52
CA ASP A 106 -9.90 12.07 -19.71
C ASP A 106 -10.06 10.61 -20.19
N GLU A 107 -8.98 9.83 -20.29
CA GLU A 107 -9.04 8.39 -20.63
C GLU A 107 -9.86 7.57 -19.62
N ALA A 108 -9.68 7.81 -18.32
CA ALA A 108 -10.44 7.12 -17.29
C ALA A 108 -11.93 7.49 -17.31
N ILE A 109 -12.27 8.77 -17.55
CA ILE A 109 -13.67 9.22 -17.62
C ILE A 109 -14.33 8.69 -18.88
N ASP A 110 -13.67 8.79 -20.05
CA ASP A 110 -14.21 8.28 -21.32
C ASP A 110 -14.48 6.77 -21.26
N TYR A 111 -13.66 5.99 -20.54
CA TYR A 111 -13.94 4.58 -20.26
C TYR A 111 -15.09 4.38 -19.27
N LEU A 112 -15.17 5.17 -18.19
CA LEU A 112 -16.11 4.98 -17.10
C LEU A 112 -17.54 5.46 -17.39
N GLU A 113 -17.72 6.50 -18.22
CA GLU A 113 -19.05 6.95 -18.67
C GLU A 113 -19.74 5.91 -19.60
N GLN A 114 -18.97 4.96 -20.18
CA GLN A 114 -19.51 3.85 -20.97
C GLN A 114 -20.07 2.70 -20.11
N GLN A 115 -19.85 2.74 -18.78
CA GLN A 115 -20.19 1.64 -17.89
C GLN A 115 -21.60 1.80 -17.30
N SER A 116 -22.32 0.68 -17.12
CA SER A 116 -23.67 0.68 -16.54
C SER A 116 -23.71 0.90 -15.01
N TYR A 117 -22.57 1.23 -14.39
CA TYR A 117 -22.39 1.29 -12.94
C TYR A 117 -21.94 2.67 -12.47
N LYS A 118 -22.34 3.06 -11.25
CA LYS A 118 -21.97 4.37 -10.69
C LYS A 118 -20.54 4.35 -10.14
N TYR A 119 -19.75 5.34 -10.53
CA TYR A 119 -18.38 5.53 -10.05
C TYR A 119 -18.15 6.94 -9.47
N GLU A 120 -17.05 7.12 -8.77
CA GLU A 120 -16.43 8.42 -8.47
C GLU A 120 -14.90 8.36 -8.69
N ILE A 121 -14.26 9.52 -8.88
CA ILE A 121 -12.80 9.67 -8.92
C ILE A 121 -12.37 10.56 -7.75
N ILE A 122 -11.48 10.07 -6.90
CA ILE A 122 -10.96 10.78 -5.73
C ILE A 122 -9.50 11.15 -6.00
N ILE A 123 -9.25 12.40 -6.38
CA ILE A 123 -7.91 12.95 -6.59
C ILE A 123 -7.34 13.37 -5.24
N VAL A 124 -6.22 12.77 -4.85
CA VAL A 124 -5.54 12.99 -3.56
C VAL A 124 -4.26 13.78 -3.81
N ASP A 125 -4.22 15.04 -3.38
CA ASP A 125 -3.11 15.97 -3.68
C ASP A 125 -2.45 16.49 -2.41
N ASP A 126 -1.31 15.89 -2.05
CA ASP A 126 -0.51 16.23 -0.87
C ASP A 126 0.41 17.45 -1.13
N GLY A 127 -0.21 18.60 -1.41
CA GLY A 127 0.50 19.87 -1.50
C GLY A 127 1.42 20.01 -2.73
N SER A 128 0.92 19.64 -3.91
CA SER A 128 1.58 19.97 -5.20
C SER A 128 1.93 21.45 -5.30
N ARG A 129 3.08 21.75 -5.92
CA ARG A 129 3.64 23.10 -6.11
C ARG A 129 3.47 23.63 -7.53
N ASP A 130 2.88 22.84 -8.41
CA ASP A 130 2.62 23.13 -9.82
C ASP A 130 1.11 23.34 -10.04
N LYS A 131 0.62 23.21 -11.30
CA LYS A 131 -0.80 23.37 -11.61
C LYS A 131 -1.70 22.18 -11.25
N THR A 132 -1.21 21.12 -10.61
CA THR A 132 -1.99 19.90 -10.29
C THR A 132 -3.28 20.22 -9.53
N THR A 133 -3.21 21.04 -8.47
CA THR A 133 -4.40 21.52 -7.73
C THR A 133 -5.40 22.22 -8.65
N GLN A 134 -4.93 23.13 -9.52
CA GLN A 134 -5.81 23.93 -10.39
C GLN A 134 -6.50 23.05 -11.44
N ILE A 135 -5.76 22.11 -12.03
CA ILE A 135 -6.26 21.14 -12.99
C ILE A 135 -7.32 20.25 -12.33
N ALA A 136 -7.01 19.64 -11.18
CA ALA A 136 -7.95 18.78 -10.45
C ALA A 136 -9.27 19.49 -10.15
N LEU A 137 -9.23 20.73 -9.67
CA LEU A 137 -10.45 21.52 -9.41
C LEU A 137 -11.22 21.87 -10.70
N GLY A 138 -10.53 22.08 -11.83
CA GLY A 138 -11.17 22.26 -13.14
C GLY A 138 -11.95 21.03 -13.62
N TYR A 139 -11.44 19.81 -13.36
CA TYR A 139 -12.18 18.57 -13.64
C TYR A 139 -13.42 18.44 -12.73
N VAL A 140 -13.29 18.78 -11.44
CA VAL A 140 -14.44 18.81 -10.52
C VAL A 140 -15.51 19.82 -10.97
N GLN A 141 -15.11 21.00 -11.45
CA GLN A 141 -16.04 21.98 -12.03
C GLN A 141 -16.70 21.51 -13.35
N LYS A 142 -15.98 20.74 -14.18
CA LYS A 142 -16.47 20.21 -15.47
C LYS A 142 -17.46 19.05 -15.30
N TYR A 143 -17.24 18.17 -14.32
CA TYR A 143 -17.95 16.89 -14.20
C TYR A 143 -18.80 16.73 -12.92
N GLY A 144 -18.77 17.69 -11.99
CA GLY A 144 -19.56 17.66 -10.76
C GLY A 144 -18.85 16.99 -9.57
N THR A 145 -19.16 17.46 -8.35
CA THR A 145 -18.56 16.94 -7.11
C THR A 145 -19.06 15.56 -6.72
N GLU A 146 -20.13 15.08 -7.35
CA GLU A 146 -20.64 13.72 -7.20
C GLU A 146 -19.83 12.69 -8.01
N LYS A 147 -19.23 13.11 -9.15
CA LYS A 147 -18.38 12.26 -10.00
C LYS A 147 -16.90 12.40 -9.69
N ILE A 148 -16.40 13.61 -9.39
CA ILE A 148 -14.98 13.85 -9.11
C ILE A 148 -14.84 14.64 -7.81
N ARG A 149 -13.96 14.19 -6.91
CA ARG A 149 -13.65 14.85 -5.65
C ARG A 149 -12.16 15.14 -5.57
N LYS A 150 -11.78 16.34 -5.12
CA LYS A 150 -10.40 16.62 -4.70
C LYS A 150 -10.32 16.52 -3.17
N ASN A 151 -9.49 15.61 -2.65
CA ASN A 151 -9.21 15.48 -1.23
C ASN A 151 -7.73 15.76 -0.92
N PHE A 152 -7.46 16.02 0.36
CA PHE A 152 -6.14 15.85 0.96
C PHE A 152 -6.24 14.57 1.82
N GLY A 153 -5.39 13.55 1.61
CA GLY A 153 -5.55 12.22 2.24
C GLY A 153 -6.45 11.21 1.48
N ASN A 154 -6.34 9.93 1.83
CA ASN A 154 -6.63 8.78 0.93
C ASN A 154 -8.08 8.23 0.89
N GLY A 155 -8.48 7.70 -0.28
CA GLY A 155 -9.69 6.88 -0.54
C GLY A 155 -9.50 5.36 -0.29
N PHE A 156 -10.45 4.42 -0.46
CA PHE A 156 -11.86 4.37 -0.92
C PHE A 156 -12.13 3.71 -2.30
N ASP A 157 -13.36 3.20 -2.53
CA ASP A 157 -13.57 1.76 -2.83
C ASP A 157 -14.89 1.32 -3.56
N ALA A 158 -14.94 0.08 -4.12
CA ALA A 158 -16.20 -0.71 -4.23
C ALA A 158 -16.03 -2.27 -4.19
N GLN A 159 -17.10 -3.07 -4.37
CA GLN A 159 -17.14 -4.53 -4.07
C GLN A 159 -17.50 -5.47 -5.26
N MET A 160 -16.52 -6.24 -5.76
CA MET A 160 -16.62 -7.68 -6.07
C MET A 160 -15.19 -8.30 -6.12
N PHE A 161 -15.05 -9.62 -6.01
CA PHE A 161 -13.77 -10.37 -5.92
C PHE A 161 -12.86 -10.25 -7.16
N PRO A 162 -11.54 -10.49 -7.09
CA PRO A 162 -10.67 -10.73 -5.92
C PRO A 162 -9.93 -9.44 -5.48
N ILE A 163 -8.79 -9.54 -4.79
CA ILE A 163 -7.78 -8.46 -4.87
C ILE A 163 -7.11 -8.56 -6.23
N ALA A 164 -7.13 -7.51 -7.04
CA ALA A 164 -6.40 -7.46 -8.30
C ALA A 164 -5.21 -6.51 -8.19
N ILE A 165 -4.02 -6.96 -8.61
CA ILE A 165 -2.84 -6.11 -8.76
C ILE A 165 -2.46 -6.04 -10.23
N GLY A 166 -2.17 -4.84 -10.73
CA GLY A 166 -1.49 -4.68 -12.01
C GLY A 166 -0.07 -5.24 -11.92
N SER A 167 0.48 -5.70 -13.05
CA SER A 167 1.83 -6.24 -13.12
C SER A 167 2.54 -5.87 -14.41
N ARG A 168 3.74 -5.31 -14.23
CA ARG A 168 4.70 -4.96 -15.28
C ARG A 168 5.74 -6.06 -15.48
N ALA A 169 5.60 -7.23 -14.84
CA ALA A 169 6.59 -8.32 -14.93
C ALA A 169 6.83 -8.80 -16.37
N HIS A 170 5.80 -8.74 -17.23
CA HIS A 170 5.93 -9.05 -18.66
C HIS A 170 6.78 -8.02 -19.43
N LEU A 171 6.85 -6.77 -18.95
CA LEU A 171 7.69 -5.70 -19.50
C LEU A 171 9.14 -5.73 -18.94
N GLU A 172 9.44 -6.59 -17.97
CA GLU A 172 10.75 -6.60 -17.30
C GLU A 172 11.91 -6.81 -18.30
N GLN A 173 11.73 -7.67 -19.32
CA GLN A 173 12.77 -7.97 -20.31
C GLN A 173 13.13 -6.76 -21.17
N GLU A 174 12.12 -6.04 -21.68
CA GLU A 174 12.32 -4.81 -22.45
C GLU A 174 12.92 -3.71 -21.57
N SER A 175 12.46 -3.63 -20.32
CA SER A 175 12.98 -2.70 -19.33
C SER A 175 14.45 -2.96 -19.02
N ILE A 176 14.87 -4.22 -18.85
CA ILE A 176 16.27 -4.59 -18.64
C ILE A 176 17.14 -4.20 -19.84
N ALA A 177 16.66 -4.40 -21.07
CA ALA A 177 17.41 -4.09 -22.29
C ALA A 177 17.73 -2.59 -22.45
N GLN A 178 16.91 -1.70 -21.88
CA GLN A 178 17.10 -0.24 -21.96
C GLN A 178 17.80 0.37 -20.73
N ARG A 179 18.10 -0.41 -19.70
CA ARG A 179 18.52 0.10 -18.37
C ARG A 179 19.97 -0.26 -18.03
N SER A 180 20.59 0.56 -17.18
CA SER A 180 21.96 0.32 -16.71
C SER A 180 22.03 -0.92 -15.82
N LEU A 181 23.08 -1.73 -15.99
CA LEU A 181 23.28 -3.00 -15.26
C LEU A 181 23.16 -2.85 -13.74
N PHE A 182 23.61 -1.72 -13.19
CA PHE A 182 23.47 -1.40 -11.76
C PHE A 182 22.01 -1.28 -11.30
N ARG A 183 21.13 -0.66 -12.12
CA ARG A 183 19.68 -0.58 -11.82
C ARG A 183 19.03 -1.97 -11.87
N THR A 184 19.43 -2.83 -12.80
CA THR A 184 18.96 -4.22 -12.90
C THR A 184 19.37 -5.06 -11.68
N ILE A 185 20.64 -4.95 -11.23
CA ILE A 185 21.13 -5.66 -10.04
C ILE A 185 20.39 -5.22 -8.78
N LEU A 186 20.12 -3.92 -8.60
CA LEU A 186 19.35 -3.41 -7.46
C LEU A 186 17.89 -3.91 -7.49
N MET A 187 17.26 -3.93 -8.67
CA MET A 187 15.90 -4.44 -8.85
C MET A 187 15.77 -5.91 -8.48
N TRP A 188 16.63 -6.78 -9.02
CA TRP A 188 16.65 -8.21 -8.69
C TRP A 188 16.99 -8.47 -7.22
N GLY A 189 17.94 -7.72 -6.64
CA GLY A 189 18.24 -7.79 -5.22
C GLY A 189 17.04 -7.42 -4.33
N PHE A 190 16.27 -6.40 -4.72
CA PHE A 190 15.06 -6.01 -4.00
C PHE A 190 13.93 -7.05 -4.15
N HIS A 191 13.66 -7.54 -5.37
CA HIS A 191 12.69 -8.60 -5.61
C HIS A 191 13.01 -9.85 -4.76
N PHE A 192 14.29 -10.25 -4.70
CA PHE A 192 14.73 -11.37 -3.86
C PHE A 192 14.51 -11.12 -2.37
N ILE A 193 14.78 -9.90 -1.87
CA ILE A 193 14.55 -9.55 -0.45
C ILE A 193 13.06 -9.59 -0.09
N VAL A 194 12.19 -9.04 -0.94
CA VAL A 194 10.73 -9.10 -0.76
C VAL A 194 10.24 -10.55 -0.75
N TRP A 195 10.63 -11.34 -1.75
CA TRP A 195 10.24 -12.75 -1.85
C TRP A 195 10.74 -13.61 -0.69
N LEU A 196 11.98 -13.37 -0.22
CA LEU A 196 12.58 -14.12 0.87
C LEU A 196 11.88 -13.84 2.21
N LEU A 197 11.57 -12.56 2.48
CA LEU A 197 11.15 -12.09 3.81
C LEU A 197 9.64 -11.88 3.96
N THR A 198 8.91 -11.48 2.91
CA THR A 198 7.52 -11.00 3.04
C THR A 198 6.52 -11.74 2.15
N VAL A 199 6.38 -11.32 0.89
CA VAL A 199 5.29 -11.71 -0.03
C VAL A 199 5.80 -12.75 -1.03
N LYS A 200 5.03 -13.83 -1.23
CA LYS A 200 5.38 -14.95 -2.12
C LYS A 200 4.34 -15.20 -3.20
N SER A 201 3.13 -14.65 -3.07
CA SER A 201 2.02 -14.86 -4.01
C SER A 201 1.93 -13.87 -5.18
N ALA A 202 2.87 -12.94 -5.31
CA ALA A 202 2.86 -11.88 -6.33
C ALA A 202 4.28 -11.53 -6.79
N HIS A 203 4.47 -11.26 -8.08
CA HIS A 203 5.76 -10.90 -8.66
C HIS A 203 5.97 -9.37 -8.62
N ASP A 204 5.09 -8.60 -9.27
CA ASP A 204 5.12 -7.13 -9.21
C ASP A 204 4.37 -6.60 -7.96
N THR A 205 4.96 -6.84 -6.79
CA THR A 205 4.43 -6.33 -5.52
C THR A 205 4.30 -4.80 -5.46
N GLN A 206 4.97 -4.08 -6.37
CA GLN A 206 5.18 -2.62 -6.35
C GLN A 206 4.43 -1.87 -7.46
N CYS A 207 3.48 -2.50 -8.15
CA CYS A 207 2.64 -1.77 -9.10
C CYS A 207 1.57 -0.99 -8.35
N GLY A 208 1.62 0.35 -8.40
CA GLY A 208 0.65 1.19 -7.68
C GLY A 208 -0.80 1.08 -8.18
N PHE A 209 -1.03 0.43 -9.32
CA PHE A 209 -2.36 0.16 -9.86
C PHE A 209 -2.91 -1.15 -9.25
N LYS A 210 -3.78 -1.02 -8.24
CA LYS A 210 -4.37 -2.15 -7.49
C LYS A 210 -5.85 -1.88 -7.20
N MET A 211 -6.65 -2.95 -7.13
CA MET A 211 -8.08 -2.92 -6.84
C MET A 211 -8.40 -3.86 -5.66
N PHE A 212 -9.24 -3.39 -4.74
CA PHE A 212 -9.58 -4.07 -3.49
C PHE A 212 -11.08 -3.93 -3.19
N PRO A 213 -11.75 -4.94 -2.59
CA PRO A 213 -13.12 -4.81 -2.07
C PRO A 213 -13.24 -4.04 -0.74
N ARG A 214 -14.39 -3.40 -0.44
CA ARG A 214 -14.57 -2.48 0.73
C ARG A 214 -14.05 -3.01 2.03
N THR A 215 -14.54 -4.19 2.38
CA THR A 215 -14.24 -4.86 3.64
C THR A 215 -12.75 -5.21 3.75
N ILE A 216 -12.11 -5.51 2.62
CA ILE A 216 -10.69 -5.84 2.52
C ILE A 216 -9.84 -4.56 2.59
N ALA A 217 -10.12 -3.56 1.76
CA ALA A 217 -9.41 -2.27 1.77
C ALA A 217 -9.44 -1.63 3.17
N GLN A 218 -10.63 -1.55 3.77
CA GLN A 218 -10.82 -0.98 5.11
C GLN A 218 -10.06 -1.73 6.20
N ILE A 219 -9.84 -3.05 6.08
CA ILE A 219 -9.06 -3.81 7.07
C ILE A 219 -7.55 -3.73 6.77
N LEU A 220 -7.12 -3.91 5.51
CA LEU A 220 -5.70 -3.90 5.14
C LEU A 220 -5.07 -2.52 5.41
N PHE A 221 -5.63 -1.45 4.85
CA PHE A 221 -5.06 -0.09 5.01
C PHE A 221 -5.13 0.44 6.45
N THR A 222 -6.01 -0.09 7.31
CA THR A 222 -6.03 0.27 8.75
C THR A 222 -5.07 -0.55 9.62
N HIS A 223 -4.38 -1.54 9.05
CA HIS A 223 -3.42 -2.40 9.76
C HIS A 223 -1.99 -2.32 9.19
N THR A 224 -1.77 -1.57 8.11
CA THR A 224 -0.45 -1.20 7.59
C THR A 224 0.25 -0.21 8.52
N HIS A 225 1.52 -0.47 8.87
CA HIS A 225 2.37 0.40 9.70
C HIS A 225 3.32 1.28 8.87
N ILE A 226 3.68 0.86 7.66
CA ILE A 226 4.57 1.60 6.77
C ILE A 226 3.77 2.59 5.92
N GLU A 227 3.99 3.88 6.14
CA GLU A 227 3.39 5.00 5.37
C GLU A 227 4.26 5.41 4.14
N ARG A 228 5.30 4.63 3.85
CA ARG A 228 6.37 4.95 2.87
C ARG A 228 6.34 3.96 1.71
N TRP A 229 7.28 4.07 0.77
CA TRP A 229 7.36 3.27 -0.46
C TRP A 229 7.22 1.73 -0.32
N ALA A 230 7.42 1.14 0.86
CA ALA A 230 7.20 -0.28 1.12
C ALA A 230 5.79 -0.63 1.67
N PHE A 231 4.86 0.33 1.77
CA PHE A 231 3.48 0.10 2.22
C PHE A 231 2.79 -1.00 1.41
N ASP A 232 3.01 -1.01 0.09
CA ASP A 232 2.52 -2.00 -0.86
C ASP A 232 2.93 -3.44 -0.51
N VAL A 233 4.13 -3.61 0.04
CA VAL A 233 4.68 -4.91 0.45
C VAL A 233 4.05 -5.37 1.76
N GLU A 234 3.82 -4.47 2.72
CA GLU A 234 3.08 -4.80 3.94
C GLU A 234 1.60 -5.10 3.65
N LEU A 235 0.97 -4.32 2.77
CA LEU A 235 -0.43 -4.46 2.37
C LEU A 235 -0.68 -5.84 1.72
N LEU A 236 0.23 -6.29 0.85
CA LEU A 236 0.17 -7.62 0.24
C LEU A 236 0.57 -8.74 1.22
N LEU A 237 1.52 -8.50 2.13
CA LEU A 237 1.84 -9.44 3.22
C LEU A 237 0.62 -9.66 4.12
N LEU A 238 -0.10 -8.60 4.47
CA LEU A 238 -1.35 -8.68 5.23
C LEU A 238 -2.40 -9.52 4.46
N ALA A 239 -2.57 -9.28 3.16
CA ALA A 239 -3.49 -10.05 2.33
C ALA A 239 -3.14 -11.55 2.22
N GLU A 240 -1.86 -11.89 1.99
CA GLU A 240 -1.38 -13.28 1.93
C GLU A 240 -1.53 -13.98 3.29
N ARG A 241 -1.23 -13.29 4.41
CA ARG A 241 -1.39 -13.82 5.77
C ARG A 241 -2.86 -14.04 6.16
N LEU A 242 -3.77 -13.26 5.57
CA LEU A 242 -5.22 -13.45 5.66
C LEU A 242 -5.78 -14.48 4.67
N ARG A 243 -4.93 -15.08 3.81
CA ARG A 243 -5.32 -16.04 2.76
C ARG A 243 -6.33 -15.47 1.75
N LEU A 244 -6.28 -14.17 1.51
CA LEU A 244 -7.14 -13.53 0.50
C LEU A 244 -6.62 -13.88 -0.90
N PRO A 245 -7.50 -14.13 -1.89
CA PRO A 245 -7.08 -14.35 -3.26
C PRO A 245 -6.51 -13.05 -3.84
N ILE A 246 -5.31 -13.13 -4.39
CA ILE A 246 -4.63 -12.06 -5.13
C ILE A 246 -4.48 -12.53 -6.57
N GLY A 247 -5.07 -11.80 -7.52
CA GLY A 247 -4.89 -12.00 -8.95
C GLY A 247 -3.89 -10.99 -9.50
N GLU A 248 -2.86 -11.47 -10.19
CA GLU A 248 -1.85 -10.64 -10.85
C GLU A 248 -2.24 -10.47 -12.33
N ILE A 249 -2.54 -9.23 -12.73
CA ILE A 249 -3.09 -8.87 -14.04
C ILE A 249 -2.03 -8.10 -14.84
N PRO A 250 -1.68 -8.50 -16.07
CA PRO A 250 -0.72 -7.73 -16.88
C PRO A 250 -1.31 -6.35 -17.22
N VAL A 251 -0.52 -5.29 -17.03
CA VAL A 251 -0.89 -3.93 -17.42
C VAL A 251 0.21 -3.28 -18.26
N GLU A 252 -0.17 -2.70 -19.40
CA GLU A 252 0.75 -1.88 -20.20
C GLU A 252 1.21 -0.66 -19.38
N TRP A 253 2.47 -0.27 -19.54
CA TRP A 253 3.07 0.81 -18.76
C TRP A 253 4.09 1.59 -19.56
N THR A 254 3.78 2.85 -19.83
CA THR A 254 4.62 3.79 -20.58
C THR A 254 5.48 4.64 -19.64
N GLU A 255 6.80 4.70 -19.86
CA GLU A 255 7.66 5.68 -19.17
C GLU A 255 7.37 7.10 -19.68
N ILE A 256 6.61 7.88 -18.92
CA ILE A 256 6.43 9.31 -19.17
C ILE A 256 7.59 10.08 -18.53
N GLU A 257 8.23 10.97 -19.31
CA GLU A 257 9.36 11.78 -18.85
C GLU A 257 9.01 12.66 -17.63
N GLY A 258 10.06 13.08 -16.89
CA GLY A 258 9.88 13.76 -15.61
C GLY A 258 9.35 12.83 -14.50
N SER A 259 9.57 11.52 -14.61
CA SER A 259 9.36 10.58 -13.50
C SER A 259 10.29 10.90 -12.33
N LYS A 260 9.83 10.64 -11.10
CA LYS A 260 10.59 10.91 -9.87
C LYS A 260 11.76 9.94 -9.78
N ILE A 261 12.98 10.40 -10.15
CA ILE A 261 14.21 9.59 -10.06
C ILE A 261 14.39 9.14 -8.61
N VAL A 262 14.13 7.86 -8.33
CA VAL A 262 14.26 7.24 -7.01
C VAL A 262 15.76 7.16 -6.66
N PRO A 263 16.27 7.94 -5.68
CA PRO A 263 17.69 7.92 -5.35
C PRO A 263 18.11 6.58 -4.74
N VAL A 264 19.40 6.24 -4.79
CA VAL A 264 19.94 5.00 -4.17
C VAL A 264 19.59 4.91 -2.68
N PHE A 265 19.53 6.04 -1.98
CA PHE A 265 19.09 6.11 -0.58
C PHE A 265 17.64 5.64 -0.37
N SER A 266 16.74 5.87 -1.33
CA SER A 266 15.36 5.35 -1.26
C SER A 266 15.31 3.84 -1.44
N TRP A 267 16.13 3.26 -2.32
CA TRP A 267 16.25 1.79 -2.44
C TRP A 267 16.77 1.14 -1.16
N LEU A 268 17.81 1.73 -0.54
CA LEU A 268 18.33 1.27 0.75
C LEU A 268 17.28 1.39 1.85
N GLN A 269 16.55 2.51 1.91
CA GLN A 269 15.46 2.71 2.85
C GLN A 269 14.33 1.67 2.65
N MET A 270 13.96 1.35 1.42
CA MET A 270 12.95 0.32 1.15
C MET A 270 13.40 -1.07 1.58
N GLY A 271 14.67 -1.41 1.40
CA GLY A 271 15.25 -2.66 1.93
C GLY A 271 15.21 -2.71 3.47
N ILE A 272 15.44 -1.57 4.13
CA ILE A 272 15.28 -1.43 5.58
C ILE A 272 13.80 -1.57 5.98
N ASP A 273 12.88 -0.88 5.30
CA ASP A 273 11.44 -0.91 5.59
C ASP A 273 10.89 -2.35 5.45
N VAL A 274 11.25 -3.09 4.39
CA VAL A 274 10.89 -4.52 4.19
C VAL A 274 11.49 -5.41 5.28
N SER A 275 12.74 -5.15 5.69
CA SER A 275 13.38 -5.88 6.80
C SER A 275 12.68 -5.61 8.14
N LEU A 276 12.22 -4.36 8.38
CA LEU A 276 11.48 -3.97 9.58
C LEU A 276 10.07 -4.57 9.60
N ILE A 277 9.36 -4.62 8.46
CA ILE A 277 8.08 -5.34 8.31
C ILE A 277 8.28 -6.80 8.75
N PHE A 278 9.22 -7.51 8.12
CA PHE A 278 9.49 -8.91 8.43
C PHE A 278 9.87 -9.12 9.90
N TRP A 279 10.77 -8.30 10.43
CA TRP A 279 11.24 -8.44 11.82
C TRP A 279 10.11 -8.23 12.83
N ASN A 280 9.33 -7.15 12.70
CA ASN A 280 8.27 -6.82 13.65
C ASN A 280 7.12 -7.84 13.64
N TYR A 281 6.75 -8.41 12.47
CA TYR A 281 5.80 -9.51 12.43
C TYR A 281 6.39 -10.83 12.97
N THR A 282 7.66 -11.13 12.67
CA THR A 282 8.33 -12.36 13.13
C THR A 282 8.48 -12.41 14.66
N ILE A 283 8.89 -11.31 15.28
CA ILE A 283 8.96 -11.20 16.75
C ILE A 283 7.58 -10.95 17.39
N GLY A 284 6.51 -10.83 16.59
CA GLY A 284 5.14 -10.53 17.04
C GLY A 284 4.99 -9.21 17.79
N ALA A 285 5.79 -8.21 17.40
CA ALA A 285 5.62 -6.81 17.80
C ALA A 285 4.40 -6.23 17.10
N TYR A 286 4.36 -6.30 15.75
CA TYR A 286 3.15 -6.04 14.97
C TYR A 286 2.18 -7.23 15.04
N ARG A 287 0.88 -6.97 14.88
CA ARG A 287 -0.16 -8.00 14.91
C ARG A 287 -1.04 -7.95 13.67
N TYR A 288 -1.33 -9.13 13.13
CA TYR A 288 -2.29 -9.28 12.04
C TYR A 288 -3.71 -8.89 12.47
N PRO A 289 -4.51 -8.30 11.56
CA PRO A 289 -5.92 -7.98 11.79
C PRO A 289 -6.73 -9.19 12.24
N LYS A 290 -7.58 -8.99 13.25
CA LYS A 290 -8.54 -9.99 13.72
C LYS A 290 -9.95 -9.61 13.25
N ALA A 291 -10.33 -10.11 12.08
CA ALA A 291 -11.72 -10.08 11.60
C ALA A 291 -12.21 -11.52 11.32
N PRO A 292 -13.53 -11.78 11.32
CA PRO A 292 -14.09 -13.12 11.11
C PRO A 292 -14.09 -13.48 9.62
N PHE A 293 -12.90 -13.55 9.00
CA PHE A 293 -12.75 -13.66 7.54
C PHE A 293 -13.45 -14.88 6.92
N GLU A 294 -13.47 -16.03 7.60
CA GLU A 294 -14.22 -17.20 7.09
C GLU A 294 -15.73 -16.96 7.02
N LYS A 295 -16.30 -16.12 7.91
CA LYS A 295 -17.70 -15.70 7.81
C LYS A 295 -17.91 -14.65 6.72
N ILE A 296 -17.00 -13.68 6.60
CA ILE A 296 -17.06 -12.65 5.55
C ILE A 296 -17.00 -13.33 4.16
N TYR A 297 -15.98 -14.17 3.94
CA TYR A 297 -15.74 -14.87 2.69
C TYR A 297 -16.79 -15.96 2.41
N GLY A 298 -17.23 -16.70 3.43
CA GLY A 298 -18.29 -17.70 3.29
C GLY A 298 -19.65 -17.11 2.90
N ILE A 299 -20.04 -15.99 3.51
CA ILE A 299 -21.26 -15.26 3.14
C ILE A 299 -21.12 -14.67 1.73
N MET A 300 -19.95 -14.13 1.39
CA MET A 300 -19.67 -13.62 0.04
C MET A 300 -19.82 -14.71 -1.04
N ILE A 301 -19.31 -15.94 -0.81
CA ILE A 301 -19.52 -17.07 -1.73
C ILE A 301 -21.00 -17.44 -1.86
N GLN A 302 -21.77 -17.42 -0.76
CA GLN A 302 -23.22 -17.68 -0.82
C GLN A 302 -23.99 -16.62 -1.62
N GLN A 303 -23.54 -15.36 -1.60
CA GLN A 303 -24.09 -14.27 -2.42
C GLN A 303 -23.66 -14.32 -3.90
N GLN A 304 -22.81 -15.27 -4.29
CA GLN A 304 -22.37 -15.50 -5.66
C GLN A 304 -23.12 -16.67 -6.34
N LEU A 305 -24.10 -17.25 -5.65
CA LEU A 305 -24.90 -18.42 -6.06
C LEU A 305 -26.42 -18.13 -6.06
N LEU A 306 -26.80 -16.84 -6.10
CA LEU A 306 -28.17 -16.31 -6.11
C LEU A 306 -28.28 -15.16 -7.13
#